data_AF-A0A524JAE5-F1
#
_entry.id   AF-A0A524JAE5-F1
#
_cell.length_a   1.000
_cell.length_b   1.000
_cell.length_c   1.000
_cell.angle_alpha   90.00
_cell.angle_beta   90.00
_cell.angle_gamma   90.00
#
_symmetry.space_group_name_H-M   'P 1'
#
loop_
_entity.id
_entity.type
_entity.pdbx_description
1 polymer ?
#
loop_
_entity_poly.entity_id
_entity_poly.type
_entity_poly.pdbx_seq_one_letter_code
_entity_poly.pdbx_strand_id
1 'polypeptide(L)' 'MLAFFALRNKEPGMVRPFKVPMFPLFPLTALVIASVAFIAMTYYNQGLALIFFAIVGISYVYFLIFLNKKM' A
#
# COMPACT_ATOMS: atom_id res chain seq x y z
N MET A 1 2.88 -4.60 -2.36
CA MET A 1 4.12 -5.39 -2.50
C MET A 1 5.33 -4.82 -1.74
N LEU A 2 5.41 -3.52 -1.48
CA LEU A 2 6.52 -2.93 -0.70
C LEU A 2 6.72 -3.58 0.69
N ALA A 3 5.64 -3.79 1.46
CA ALA A 3 5.72 -4.43 2.77
C ALA A 3 6.32 -5.86 2.72
N PHE A 4 6.08 -6.60 1.64
CA PHE A 4 6.63 -7.94 1.45
C PHE A 4 8.14 -7.92 1.27
N PHE A 5 8.67 -6.98 0.49
CA PHE A 5 10.12 -6.78 0.37
C PHE A 5 10.72 -6.29 1.69
N ALA A 6 10.04 -5.38 2.39
CA ALA A 6 10.48 -4.89 3.69
C ALA A 6 10.56 -6.02 4.74
N LEU A 7 9.58 -6.93 4.77
CA LEU A 7 9.54 -8.05 5.71
C LEU A 7 10.67 -9.07 5.45
N ARG A 8 11.06 -9.25 4.19
CA ARG A 8 12.19 -10.11 3.82
C ARG A 8 13.53 -9.58 4.34
N ASN A 9 13.66 -8.27 4.48
CA ASN A 9 14.86 -7.63 5.04
C ASN A 9 14.81 -7.56 6.57
N LYS A 10 13.65 -7.24 7.15
CA LYS A 10 13.50 -7.07 8.61
C LYS A 10 13.47 -8.39 9.37
N GLU A 11 12.77 -9.39 8.85
CA GLU A 11 12.55 -10.67 9.53
C GLU A 11 12.79 -11.85 8.57
N PRO A 12 14.05 -12.11 8.19
CA PRO A 12 14.38 -13.18 7.25
C PRO A 12 14.12 -14.59 7.81
N GLY A 13 14.21 -14.77 9.13
CA GLY A 13 14.08 -16.05 9.82
C GLY A 13 12.65 -16.50 10.13
N MET A 14 11.63 -15.69 9.82
CA MET A 14 10.24 -16.12 9.99
C MET A 14 9.92 -17.35 9.13
N VAL A 15 9.14 -18.28 9.70
CA VAL A 15 8.60 -19.42 8.95
C VAL A 15 7.70 -18.88 7.83
N ARG A 16 7.93 -19.33 6.59
CA ARG A 16 7.15 -18.93 5.40
C ARG A 16 6.36 -20.13 4.87
N PRO A 17 5.10 -20.31 5.30
CA PRO A 17 4.28 -21.45 4.89
C PRO A 17 4.03 -21.47 3.38
N PHE A 18 3.93 -20.29 2.76
CA PHE A 18 3.79 -20.12 1.32
C PHE A 18 4.96 -19.31 0.75
N LYS A 19 5.60 -19.84 -0.30
CA LYS A 19 6.68 -19.17 -1.02
C LYS A 19 6.14 -18.67 -2.36
N VAL A 20 6.39 -17.39 -2.65
CA VAL A 20 5.96 -16.79 -3.91
C VAL A 20 6.74 -17.42 -5.06
N PRO A 21 6.05 -17.94 -6.10
CA PRO A 21 6.71 -18.48 -7.28
C PRO A 21 7.43 -17.36 -8.05
N MET A 22 8.58 -17.67 -8.66
CA MET A 22 9.35 -16.72 -9.48
C MET A 22 9.73 -15.41 -8.75
N PHE A 23 10.06 -15.51 -7.45
CA PHE A 23 10.63 -14.39 -6.71
C PHE A 23 12.03 -14.03 -7.25
N PRO A 24 12.38 -12.73 -7.45
CA PRO A 24 11.65 -11.51 -7.09
C PRO A 24 10.82 -10.89 -8.23
N LEU A 25 10.85 -11.47 -9.43
CA LEU A 25 10.24 -10.90 -10.63
C LEU A 25 8.73 -10.68 -10.46
N PHE A 26 8.01 -11.68 -9.96
CA PHE A 26 6.55 -11.60 -9.86
C PHE A 26 6.06 -10.47 -8.92
N PRO A 27 6.57 -10.32 -7.68
CA PRO A 27 6.18 -9.17 -6.84
C PRO A 27 6.65 -7.82 -7.40
N LEU A 28 7.77 -7.78 -8.13
CA LEU A 28 8.29 -6.53 -8.69
C LEU A 28 7.42 -6.05 -9.86
N THR A 29 7.05 -6.94 -10.78
CA THR A 29 6.16 -6.60 -11.91
C THR A 29 4.79 -6.17 -11.42
N ALA A 30 4.23 -6.88 -10.43
CA ALA A 30 2.97 -6.48 -9.80
C ALA A 30 3.06 -5.08 -9.17
N LEU A 31 4.19 -4.74 -8.52
CA LEU A 31 4.40 -3.41 -7.95
C LEU A 31 4.44 -2.34 -9.04
N VAL A 32 5.20 -2.58 -10.12
CA VAL A 32 5.33 -1.64 -11.24
C VAL A 32 3.98 -1.39 -11.92
N ILE A 33 3.25 -2.46 -12.26
CA ILE A 33 1.94 -2.35 -12.93
C ILE A 33 0.95 -1.61 -12.03
N ALA A 34 0.89 -1.95 -10.73
CA ALA A 34 0.00 -1.27 -9.80
C ALA A 34 0.34 0.21 -9.64
N SER A 35 1.62 0.58 -9.57
CA SER A 35 2.06 1.97 -9.50
C SER A 35 1.68 2.77 -10.76
N VAL A 36 1.91 2.20 -11.94
CA VAL A 36 1.53 2.84 -13.22
C VAL A 36 0.01 3.01 -13.31
N ALA A 37 -0.76 1.96 -12.97
CA ALA A 37 -2.21 2.03 -12.97
C ALA A 37 -2.75 3.08 -11.97
N PHE A 38 -2.15 3.17 -10.79
CA PHE A 38 -2.53 4.17 -9.79
C PHE A 38 -2.29 5.60 -10.28
N ILE A 39 -1.13 5.87 -10.89
CA ILE A 39 -0.80 7.18 -11.46
C ILE A 39 -1.76 7.51 -12.61
N ALA A 40 -2.00 6.55 -13.52
CA ALA A 40 -2.91 6.73 -14.64
C ALA A 40 -4.33 7.06 -14.17
N MET A 41 -4.88 6.28 -13.24
CA MET A 41 -6.21 6.54 -12.68
C MET A 41 -6.29 7.92 -12.01
N THR A 42 -5.25 8.31 -11.27
CA THR A 42 -5.19 9.63 -10.61
C THR A 42 -5.17 10.78 -11.62
N TYR A 43 -4.41 10.64 -12.71
CA TYR A 43 -4.30 11.67 -13.75
C TYR A 43 -5.59 11.81 -14.57
N TYR A 44 -6.15 10.69 -15.04
CA TYR A 44 -7.33 10.70 -15.90
C TYR A 44 -8.64 10.93 -15.12
N ASN A 45 -8.69 10.60 -13.83
CA ASN A 45 -9.91 10.69 -13.01
C ASN A 45 -9.70 11.57 -11.78
N GLN A 46 -9.32 12.83 -12.00
CA GLN A 46 -9.00 13.78 -10.93
C GLN A 46 -10.13 13.94 -9.91
N GLY A 47 -11.39 13.98 -10.36
CA GLY A 47 -12.56 14.09 -9.47
C GLY A 47 -12.70 12.90 -8.52
N LEU A 48 -12.61 11.67 -9.06
CA LEU A 48 -12.64 10.45 -8.24
C LEU A 48 -11.42 10.39 -7.31
N ALA A 49 -10.23 10.72 -7.81
CA ALA A 49 -9.01 10.75 -7.02
C ALA A 49 -9.14 11.68 -5.81
N LEU A 50 -9.70 12.88 -5.99
CA LEU A 50 -9.92 13.84 -4.92
C LEU A 50 -10.93 13.32 -3.89
N ILE A 51 -12.03 12.70 -4.33
CA ILE A 51 -13.02 12.12 -3.43
C ILE A 51 -12.39 11.01 -2.57
N PHE A 52 -11.71 10.04 -3.18
CA PHE A 52 -11.07 8.96 -2.44
C PHE A 52 -9.98 9.47 -1.49
N PHE A 53 -9.17 10.43 -1.95
CA PHE A 53 -8.14 11.04 -1.11
C PHE A 53 -8.74 11.80 0.07
N ALA A 54 -9.85 12.52 -0.14
CA ALA A 54 -10.57 13.24 0.91
C ALA A 54 -11.15 12.27 1.95
N ILE A 55 -11.76 11.16 1.53
CA ILE A 55 -12.29 10.14 2.46
C ILE A 55 -11.17 9.62 3.36
N VAL A 56 -10.04 9.18 2.77
CA VAL A 56 -8.90 8.65 3.53
C VAL A 56 -8.31 9.73 4.44
N GLY A 57 -8.12 10.95 3.92
CA GLY A 57 -7.58 12.08 4.68
C GLY A 57 -8.45 12.46 5.87
N ILE A 58 -9.77 12.58 5.66
CA ILE A 58 -10.74 12.89 6.72
C ILE A 58 -10.77 11.77 7.77
N SER A 59 -10.83 10.50 7.35
CA SER A 59 -10.80 9.38 8.29
C SER A 59 -9.51 9.34 9.12
N TYR A 60 -8.37 9.67 8.51
CA TYR A 60 -7.09 9.74 9.21
C TYR A 60 -7.01 10.92 10.18
N VAL A 61 -7.47 12.10 9.78
CA VAL A 61 -7.56 13.28 10.65
C VAL A 61 -8.51 13.00 11.82
N TYR A 62 -9.66 12.36 11.56
CA TYR A 62 -10.58 11.93 12.60
C TYR A 62 -9.91 10.96 13.58
N PHE A 63 -9.18 9.95 13.09
CA PHE A 63 -8.40 9.05 13.93
C PHE A 63 -7.38 9.80 14.80
N LEU A 64 -6.66 10.77 14.24
CA LEU A 64 -5.67 11.56 14.99
C LEU A 64 -6.30 12.44 16.07
N ILE A 65 -7.45 13.05 15.80
CA ILE A 65 -8.10 13.96 16.76
C ILE A 65 -8.79 13.17 17.88
N PHE A 66 -9.47 12.06 17.54
CA PHE A 66 -10.36 11.38 18.48
C PHE A 66 -9.76 10.09 19.08
N LEU A 67 -9.03 9.29 18.30
CA LEU A 67 -8.52 7.98 18.75
C LEU A 67 -7.05 8.02 19.21
N ASN A 68 -6.22 8.91 18.66
CA ASN A 68 -4.82 9.05 19.07
C ASN A 68 -4.67 9.81 20.41
N LYS A 69 -5.79 10.24 21.00
CA LYS A 69 -5.84 10.59 22.41
C LYS A 69 -5.70 9.28 23.19
N LYS A 70 -4.46 8.95 23.60
CA LYS A 70 -4.16 7.85 24.53
C LYS A 70 -5.26 7.80 25.60
N MET A 71 -6.11 6.78 25.57
CA MET A 71 -6.64 6.23 26.81
C MET A 71 -5.49 5.56 27.55
#